data_AF-A0A251S9R3-F1
#
_entry.id   AF-A0A251S9R3-F1
#
_cell.length_a   1.000
_cell.length_b   1.000
_cell.length_c   1.000
_cell.angle_alpha   90.00
_cell.angle_beta   90.00
_cell.angle_gamma   90.00
#
_symmetry.space_group_name_H-M   'P 1'
#
loop_
_entity.id
_entity.type
_entity.pdbx_description
1 polymer ?
#
loop_
_entity_poly.entity_id
_entity_poly.type
_entity_poly.pdbx_seq_one_letter_code
_entity_poly.pdbx_strand_id
1 'polypeptide(L)'
;MTSPETPPPAITVQPASPRFPLTAGTHRKIAIAVDLSDESAYAVNWAVQNYLRPGDSVILLHVRPTSVLYGADWGAVEPPATGTLTDEHSQQKLEDDFDAVTATKANDLAKPLVDANINFKIHIVKDHDMKERLCLEVERLGLSAVIMGSRGFGASRRRSVKGRNLGSVSDYCVNHCVCPVVVVRFPDDKDGETAVGSPLRVNGGSDRGLCPVPEEEPEFHDASDKHTDLEKPS
;
A
#
# COMPACT_ATOMS: atom_id res chain seq x y z
N MET A 1 -50.57 -17.70 37.92
CA MET A 1 -49.25 -17.17 38.30
C MET A 1 -48.21 -17.96 37.52
N THR A 2 -47.82 -17.48 36.34
CA THR A 2 -46.82 -18.09 35.46
C THR A 2 -45.54 -17.28 35.56
N SER A 3 -44.48 -17.89 36.07
CA SER A 3 -43.16 -17.27 36.14
C SER A 3 -42.56 -17.13 34.73
N PRO A 4 -41.85 -16.03 34.42
CA PRO A 4 -41.15 -15.90 33.16
C PRO A 4 -39.84 -16.71 33.19
N GLU A 5 -39.62 -17.51 32.16
CA GLU A 5 -38.42 -18.30 31.93
C GLU A 5 -37.29 -17.38 31.44
N THR A 6 -36.20 -17.29 32.19
CA THR A 6 -35.00 -16.52 31.82
C THR A 6 -34.22 -17.22 30.71
N PRO A 7 -33.84 -16.52 29.62
CA PRO A 7 -33.05 -17.12 28.56
C PRO A 7 -31.63 -17.48 29.06
N PRO A 8 -31.01 -18.54 28.50
CA PRO A 8 -29.68 -18.96 28.91
C PRO A 8 -28.63 -17.89 28.58
N PRO A 9 -27.55 -17.80 29.37
CA PRO A 9 -26.50 -16.82 29.14
C PRO A 9 -25.80 -17.08 27.79
N ALA A 10 -25.67 -16.02 26.99
CA ALA A 10 -24.97 -16.08 25.72
C ALA A 10 -23.51 -16.50 25.94
N ILE A 11 -23.12 -17.64 25.35
CA ILE A 11 -21.74 -18.10 25.35
C ILE A 11 -20.93 -17.13 24.50
N THR A 12 -20.15 -16.28 25.15
CA THR A 12 -19.25 -15.33 24.49
C THR A 12 -17.99 -16.09 24.09
N VAL A 13 -17.97 -16.66 22.89
CA VAL A 13 -16.75 -17.23 22.31
C VAL A 13 -15.83 -16.06 21.96
N GLN A 14 -14.82 -15.82 22.78
CA GLN A 14 -13.73 -14.93 22.40
C GLN A 14 -12.86 -15.63 21.35
N PRO A 15 -12.69 -15.07 20.14
CA PRO A 15 -11.74 -15.63 19.18
C PRO A 15 -10.31 -15.48 19.70
N ALA A 16 -9.52 -16.55 19.58
CA ALA A 16 -8.13 -16.67 20.01
C ALA A 16 -7.13 -15.94 19.08
N SER A 17 -7.53 -14.78 18.54
CA SER A 17 -6.62 -13.94 17.76
C SER A 17 -5.81 -13.05 18.71
N PRO A 18 -4.52 -12.79 18.45
CA PRO A 18 -3.76 -11.82 19.22
C PRO A 18 -4.38 -10.44 18.98
N ARG A 19 -5.26 -10.02 19.88
CA ARG A 19 -5.70 -8.64 19.96
C ARG A 19 -4.47 -7.85 20.36
N PHE A 20 -3.89 -7.12 19.41
CA PHE A 20 -3.07 -5.97 19.76
C PHE A 20 -3.87 -5.15 20.78
N PRO A 21 -3.31 -4.83 21.94
CA PRO A 21 -4.04 -4.06 22.93
C PRO A 21 -4.50 -2.77 22.26
N LEU A 22 -5.80 -2.49 22.31
CA LEU A 22 -6.33 -1.15 22.05
C LEU A 22 -5.78 -0.26 23.16
N THR A 23 -4.56 0.22 22.97
CA THR A 23 -3.93 1.20 23.85
C THR A 23 -4.65 2.52 23.62
N ALA A 24 -5.78 2.69 24.32
CA ALA A 24 -6.35 3.99 24.64
C ALA A 24 -5.28 4.77 25.43
N GLY A 25 -4.32 5.36 24.73
CA GLY A 25 -3.19 6.06 25.35
C GLY A 25 -1.92 6.20 24.50
N THR A 26 -1.75 5.46 23.39
CA THR A 26 -0.59 5.65 22.50
C THR A 26 -1.04 6.18 21.15
N HIS A 27 -0.64 7.40 20.81
CA HIS A 27 -0.85 7.98 19.48
C HIS A 27 -0.35 7.02 18.40
N ARG A 28 -1.25 6.55 17.53
CA ARG A 28 -0.89 5.65 16.43
C ARG A 28 -0.05 6.43 15.43
N LYS A 29 1.06 5.83 14.97
CA LYS A 29 1.89 6.38 13.91
C LYS A 29 1.56 5.69 12.61
N ILE A 30 0.93 6.40 11.67
CA ILE A 30 0.43 5.82 10.42
C ILE A 30 1.33 6.29 9.28
N ALA A 31 1.85 5.35 8.49
CA ALA A 31 2.55 5.68 7.25
C ALA A 31 1.55 5.84 6.10
N ILE A 32 1.78 6.82 5.24
CA ILE A 32 1.21 6.84 3.89
C ILE A 32 2.39 6.85 2.92
N ALA A 33 2.57 5.74 2.19
CA ALA A 33 3.62 5.62 1.19
C ALA A 33 3.22 6.33 -0.09
N VAL A 34 4.06 7.24 -0.56
CA VAL A 34 3.81 8.06 -1.75
C VAL A 34 4.94 7.97 -2.74
N ASP A 35 4.61 8.06 -4.03
CA ASP A 35 5.56 8.02 -5.14
C ASP A 35 5.31 9.16 -6.15
N LEU A 36 4.62 10.21 -5.71
CA LEU A 36 4.32 11.42 -6.47
C LEU A 36 3.43 11.18 -7.70
N SER A 37 2.70 10.06 -7.72
CA SER A 37 1.66 9.73 -8.70
C SER A 37 0.27 10.17 -8.25
N ASP A 38 -0.67 10.21 -9.19
CA ASP A 38 -2.09 10.46 -8.91
C ASP A 38 -2.69 9.34 -8.04
N GLU A 39 -2.24 8.10 -8.23
CA GLU A 39 -2.63 6.96 -7.41
C GLU A 39 -2.23 7.16 -5.93
N SER A 40 -1.04 7.68 -5.68
CA SER A 40 -0.60 8.01 -4.31
C SER A 40 -1.33 9.22 -3.73
N ALA A 41 -1.64 10.23 -4.55
CA ALA A 41 -2.44 11.39 -4.14
C ALA A 41 -3.86 10.98 -3.72
N TYR A 42 -4.46 10.07 -4.49
CA TYR A 42 -5.75 9.48 -4.13
C TYR A 42 -5.68 8.68 -2.83
N ALA A 43 -4.62 7.91 -2.60
CA ALA A 43 -4.44 7.16 -1.36
C ALA A 43 -4.36 8.08 -0.13
N VAL A 44 -3.72 9.26 -0.24
CA VAL A 44 -3.71 10.26 0.83
C VAL A 44 -5.13 10.76 1.12
N ASN A 45 -5.87 11.17 0.10
CA ASN A 45 -7.26 11.63 0.25
C ASN A 45 -8.17 10.54 0.85
N TRP A 46 -8.04 9.31 0.37
CA TRP A 46 -8.78 8.16 0.88
C TRP A 46 -8.46 7.91 2.36
N ALA A 47 -7.19 7.99 2.75
CA ALA A 47 -6.76 7.81 4.14
C ALA A 47 -7.42 8.82 5.07
N VAL A 48 -7.42 10.10 4.70
CA VAL A 48 -8.06 11.19 5.45
C VAL A 48 -9.55 10.91 5.66
N GLN A 49 -10.25 10.43 4.64
CA GLN A 49 -11.70 10.24 4.68
C GLN A 49 -12.13 8.95 5.39
N ASN A 50 -11.31 7.89 5.34
CA ASN A 50 -11.76 6.53 5.68
C ASN A 50 -10.98 5.85 6.80
N TYR A 51 -9.73 6.26 7.06
CA TYR A 51 -8.84 5.51 7.95
C TYR A 51 -8.34 6.32 9.14
N LEU A 52 -7.90 7.55 8.87
CA LEU A 52 -7.28 8.42 9.85
C LEU A 52 -8.29 8.90 10.88
N ARG A 53 -7.84 9.02 12.13
CA ARG A 53 -8.64 9.44 13.27
C ARG A 53 -7.96 10.60 13.99
N PRO A 54 -8.74 11.43 14.72
CA PRO A 54 -8.16 12.42 15.62
C PRO A 54 -7.15 11.77 16.58
N GLY A 55 -5.95 12.34 16.67
CA GLY A 55 -4.86 11.82 17.50
C GLY A 55 -3.88 10.91 16.77
N ASP A 56 -4.15 10.50 15.53
CA ASP A 56 -3.13 9.83 14.70
C ASP A 56 -2.01 10.82 14.34
N SER A 57 -0.77 10.32 14.30
CA SER A 57 0.38 11.02 13.73
C SER A 57 0.76 10.38 12.41
N VAL A 58 0.71 11.14 11.33
CA VAL A 58 0.96 10.62 9.98
C VAL A 58 2.41 10.84 9.57
N ILE A 59 3.00 9.86 8.88
CA ILE A 59 4.27 10.01 8.18
C ILE A 59 4.02 9.80 6.68
N LEU A 60 4.17 10.85 5.90
CA LEU A 60 4.16 10.78 4.45
C LEU A 60 5.54 10.26 4.00
N LEU A 61 5.62 8.98 3.66
CA LEU A 61 6.87 8.27 3.41
C LEU A 61 7.12 8.17 1.91
N HIS A 62 8.19 8.80 1.44
CA HIS A 62 8.63 8.71 0.05
C HIS A 62 10.03 8.13 -0.03
N VAL A 63 10.21 7.10 -0.86
CA VAL A 63 11.54 6.61 -1.23
C VAL A 63 11.90 7.18 -2.59
N ARG A 64 12.92 8.04 -2.63
CA ARG A 64 13.51 8.58 -3.85
C ARG A 64 14.56 7.58 -4.37
N PRO A 65 14.42 7.05 -5.59
CA PRO A 65 15.48 6.27 -6.23
C PRO A 65 16.77 7.08 -6.30
N THR A 66 17.89 6.47 -5.91
CA THR A 66 19.23 7.04 -6.10
C THR A 66 20.15 6.06 -6.83
N SER A 67 20.99 6.57 -7.73
CA SER A 67 22.07 5.81 -8.38
C SER A 67 23.38 5.90 -7.62
N VAL A 68 23.44 6.69 -6.55
CA VAL A 68 24.64 6.84 -5.71
C VAL A 68 24.77 5.61 -4.83
N LEU A 69 25.71 4.73 -5.16
CA LEU A 69 26.11 3.61 -4.30
C LEU A 69 26.94 4.16 -3.14
N TYR A 70 26.33 4.31 -1.96
CA TYR A 70 27.06 4.64 -0.74
C TYR A 70 28.09 3.52 -0.47
N GLY A 71 29.39 3.82 -0.61
CA GLY A 71 30.50 2.89 -0.32
C GLY A 71 31.27 2.34 -1.52
N ALA A 72 31.01 2.80 -2.74
CA ALA A 72 31.81 2.43 -3.93
C ALA A 72 33.03 3.34 -4.19
N ASP A 73 33.36 4.25 -3.27
CA ASP A 73 34.47 5.20 -3.38
C ASP A 73 35.76 4.77 -2.65
N TRP A 74 35.83 3.56 -2.10
CA TRP A 74 37.04 3.00 -1.44
C TRP A 74 38.21 2.66 -2.37
N GLY A 75 38.18 3.08 -3.63
CA GLY A 75 39.31 2.88 -4.54
C GLY A 75 39.06 3.59 -5.85
N ALA A 76 39.90 4.58 -6.15
CA ALA A 76 39.93 5.28 -7.41
C ALA A 76 39.87 4.30 -8.59
N VAL A 77 38.73 4.25 -9.26
CA VAL A 77 38.66 3.90 -10.66
C VAL A 77 38.46 5.20 -11.40
N GLU A 78 39.50 5.62 -12.13
CA GLU A 78 39.33 6.69 -13.10
C GLU A 78 38.10 6.37 -13.96
N PRO A 79 37.21 7.35 -14.21
CA PRO A 79 36.10 7.13 -15.12
C PRO A 79 36.67 6.68 -16.47
N PRO A 80 36.04 5.71 -17.16
CA PRO A 80 36.49 5.31 -18.48
C PRO A 80 36.61 6.57 -19.35
N ALA A 81 37.76 6.69 -20.03
CA ALA A 81 38.19 7.82 -20.84
C ALA A 81 37.35 7.98 -22.13
N THR A 82 36.04 7.99 -22.00
CA THR A 82 35.05 8.30 -23.02
C THR A 82 34.03 9.26 -22.42
N GLY A 83 34.45 10.52 -22.32
CA GLY A 83 33.61 11.70 -22.52
C GLY A 83 32.31 11.76 -21.71
N THR A 84 32.42 12.07 -20.43
CA THR A 84 31.81 13.27 -19.83
C THR A 84 32.39 13.43 -18.44
N LEU A 85 33.36 14.33 -18.30
CA LEU A 85 33.61 14.99 -17.02
C LEU A 85 32.37 15.86 -16.77
N THR A 86 31.26 15.26 -16.33
CA THR A 86 30.16 16.03 -15.78
C THR A 86 30.71 16.64 -14.51
N ASP A 87 31.01 17.92 -14.60
CA ASP A 87 31.42 18.81 -13.52
C ASP A 87 30.69 18.38 -12.24
N GLU A 88 31.39 18.00 -11.17
CA GLU A 88 30.74 17.53 -9.93
C GLU A 88 29.72 18.57 -9.43
N HIS A 89 30.02 19.84 -9.68
CA HIS A 89 29.13 20.97 -9.42
C HIS A 89 27.84 20.95 -10.27
N SER A 90 27.87 20.41 -11.49
CA SER A 90 26.70 20.23 -12.34
C SER A 90 25.83 19.05 -11.88
N GLN A 91 26.43 17.95 -11.43
CA GLN A 91 25.69 16.82 -10.87
C GLN A 91 25.02 17.20 -9.55
N GLN A 92 25.75 17.86 -8.64
CA GLN A 92 25.21 18.33 -7.37
C GLN A 92 24.01 19.26 -7.58
N LYS A 93 24.12 20.21 -8.51
CA LYS A 93 23.03 21.14 -8.82
C LYS A 93 21.78 20.42 -9.34
N LEU A 94 21.94 19.42 -10.20
CA LEU A 94 20.82 18.60 -10.67
C LEU A 94 20.20 17.82 -9.51
N GLU A 95 21.00 17.26 -8.61
CA GLU A 95 20.50 16.53 -7.44
C GLU A 95 19.67 17.42 -6.52
N ASP A 96 20.15 18.63 -6.26
CA ASP A 96 19.49 19.66 -5.46
C ASP A 96 18.16 20.11 -6.10
N ASP A 97 18.16 20.36 -7.41
CA ASP A 97 16.95 20.73 -8.16
C ASP A 97 15.89 19.61 -8.08
N PHE A 98 16.32 18.35 -8.19
CA PHE A 98 15.42 17.20 -8.02
C PHE A 98 14.91 17.06 -6.58
N ASP A 99 15.74 17.32 -5.56
CA ASP A 99 15.32 17.31 -4.15
C ASP A 99 14.29 18.41 -3.90
N ALA A 100 14.51 19.61 -4.45
CA ALA A 100 13.56 20.71 -4.37
C ALA A 100 12.21 20.35 -5.00
N VAL A 101 12.22 19.79 -6.21
CA VAL A 101 10.98 19.35 -6.90
C VAL A 101 10.27 18.25 -6.11
N THR A 102 11.02 17.28 -5.57
CA THR A 102 10.47 16.21 -4.75
C THR A 102 9.80 16.76 -3.50
N ALA A 103 10.47 17.69 -2.80
CA ALA A 103 9.93 18.35 -1.63
C ALA A 103 8.67 19.16 -1.94
N THR A 104 8.65 19.93 -3.04
CA THR A 104 7.46 20.68 -3.45
C THR A 104 6.27 19.74 -3.72
N LYS A 105 6.47 18.68 -4.49
CA LYS A 105 5.40 17.71 -4.78
C LYS A 105 4.92 16.97 -3.54
N ALA A 106 5.81 16.61 -2.63
CA ALA A 106 5.43 15.97 -1.37
C ALA A 106 4.59 16.92 -0.49
N ASN A 107 4.90 18.22 -0.48
CA ASN A 107 4.07 19.22 0.20
C ASN A 107 2.69 19.35 -0.47
N ASP A 108 2.62 19.30 -1.80
CA ASP A 108 1.33 19.32 -2.51
C ASP A 108 0.46 18.11 -2.15
N LEU A 109 1.05 16.92 -2.04
CA LEU A 109 0.35 15.71 -1.60
C LEU A 109 -0.14 15.80 -0.15
N ALA A 110 0.48 16.64 0.67
CA ALA A 110 0.11 16.81 2.08
C ALA A 110 -1.07 17.77 2.30
N LYS A 111 -1.53 18.51 1.28
CA LYS A 111 -2.66 19.45 1.39
C LYS A 111 -3.92 18.83 2.04
N PRO A 112 -4.37 17.62 1.69
CA PRO A 112 -5.54 17.01 2.33
C PRO A 112 -5.35 16.77 3.84
N LEU A 113 -4.11 16.54 4.30
CA LEU A 113 -3.79 16.38 5.72
C LEU A 113 -3.83 17.73 6.45
N VAL A 114 -3.33 18.80 5.79
CA VAL A 114 -3.41 20.18 6.30
C VAL A 114 -4.86 20.61 6.44
N ASP A 115 -5.68 20.42 5.39
CA ASP A 115 -7.09 20.82 5.36
C ASP A 115 -7.91 20.08 6.43
N ALA A 116 -7.57 18.82 6.71
CA ALA A 116 -8.19 18.00 7.76
C ALA A 116 -7.60 18.24 9.17
N ASN A 117 -6.62 19.15 9.32
CA ASN A 117 -5.93 19.45 10.57
C ASN A 117 -5.33 18.19 11.26
N ILE A 118 -4.72 17.31 10.46
CA ILE A 118 -4.06 16.08 10.91
C ILE A 118 -2.57 16.37 11.10
N ASN A 119 -1.99 15.93 12.23
CA ASN A 119 -0.56 16.09 12.49
C ASN A 119 0.25 15.14 11.60
N PHE A 120 1.12 15.68 10.73
CA PHE A 120 1.95 14.87 9.84
C PHE A 120 3.40 15.33 9.76
N LYS A 121 4.28 14.44 9.29
CA LYS A 121 5.65 14.73 8.88
C LYS A 121 5.92 14.12 7.51
N ILE A 122 6.70 14.80 6.67
CA ILE A 122 7.17 14.26 5.39
C ILE A 122 8.54 13.63 5.65
N HIS A 123 8.70 12.35 5.31
CA HIS A 123 9.94 11.60 5.45
C HIS A 123 10.39 11.11 4.08
N ILE A 124 11.43 11.73 3.53
CA ILE A 124 12.01 11.38 2.24
C ILE A 124 13.32 10.64 2.50
N VAL A 125 13.45 9.44 1.97
CA VAL A 125 14.67 8.63 2.04
C VAL A 125 15.18 8.34 0.63
N LYS A 126 16.49 8.30 0.46
CA LYS A 126 17.12 7.94 -0.82
C LYS A 126 17.59 6.50 -0.74
N ASP A 127 17.16 5.66 -1.68
CA ASP A 127 17.58 4.26 -1.75
C ASP A 127 17.45 3.68 -3.16
N HIS A 128 18.17 2.62 -3.44
CA HIS A 128 18.13 1.88 -4.70
C HIS A 128 16.98 0.86 -4.73
N ASP A 129 16.69 0.21 -3.59
CA ASP A 129 15.57 -0.73 -3.46
C ASP A 129 14.42 -0.06 -2.68
N MET A 130 13.45 0.48 -3.43
CA MET A 130 12.31 1.19 -2.85
C MET A 130 11.44 0.30 -1.94
N LYS A 131 11.22 -0.96 -2.33
CA LYS A 131 10.27 -1.85 -1.64
C LYS A 131 10.86 -2.37 -0.33
N GLU A 132 12.15 -2.70 -0.33
CA GLU A 132 12.89 -3.09 0.87
C GLU A 132 13.04 -1.88 1.80
N ARG A 133 13.46 -0.73 1.25
CA ARG A 133 13.62 0.48 2.05
C ARG A 133 12.33 0.91 2.73
N LEU A 134 11.19 0.81 2.04
CA LEU A 134 9.91 1.16 2.64
C LEU A 134 9.62 0.28 3.87
N CYS A 135 9.82 -1.03 3.78
CA CYS A 135 9.59 -1.95 4.89
C CYS A 135 10.54 -1.67 6.06
N LEU A 136 11.82 -1.40 5.78
CA LEU A 136 12.82 -1.05 6.79
C LEU A 136 12.46 0.26 7.51
N GLU A 137 12.03 1.30 6.80
CA GLU A 137 11.60 2.56 7.42
C GLU A 137 10.35 2.39 8.28
N VAL A 138 9.42 1.54 7.86
CA VAL A 138 8.20 1.23 8.61
C VAL A 138 8.53 0.59 9.95
N GLU A 139 9.46 -0.37 9.97
CA GLU A 139 9.96 -0.99 11.20
C GLU A 139 10.76 0.00 12.05
N ARG A 140 11.74 0.68 11.44
CA ARG A 140 12.63 1.65 12.12
C ARG A 140 11.86 2.78 12.80
N LEU A 141 10.80 3.26 12.17
CA LEU A 141 9.96 4.34 12.70
C LEU A 141 8.86 3.82 13.64
N GLY A 142 8.71 2.49 13.81
CA GLY A 142 7.71 1.87 14.66
C GLY A 142 6.29 2.26 14.25
N LEU A 143 5.97 2.13 12.96
CA LEU A 143 4.67 2.49 12.41
C LEU A 143 3.65 1.40 12.68
N SER A 144 2.42 1.82 12.98
CA SER A 144 1.32 0.92 13.37
C SER A 144 0.55 0.39 12.16
N ALA A 145 0.59 1.09 11.03
CA ALA A 145 0.04 0.66 9.75
C ALA A 145 0.66 1.46 8.60
N VAL A 146 0.60 0.90 7.39
CA VAL A 146 1.01 1.56 6.13
C VAL A 146 -0.17 1.62 5.20
N ILE A 147 -0.43 2.79 4.63
CA ILE A 147 -1.43 3.00 3.57
C ILE A 147 -0.67 3.32 2.27
N MET A 148 -1.05 2.70 1.16
CA MET A 148 -0.38 2.95 -0.11
C MET A 148 -1.30 2.71 -1.31
N GLY A 149 -0.93 3.29 -2.45
CA GLY A 149 -1.58 2.99 -3.73
C GLY A 149 -1.34 1.53 -4.15
N SER A 150 -2.32 0.94 -4.83
CA SER A 150 -2.20 -0.40 -5.40
C SER A 150 -1.16 -0.52 -6.51
N ARG A 151 -0.88 0.59 -7.20
CA ARG A 151 0.10 0.73 -8.27
C ARG A 151 0.78 2.09 -8.11
N GLY A 152 1.94 2.23 -8.75
CA GLY A 152 2.75 3.43 -8.64
C GLY A 152 3.08 4.07 -9.99
N PHE A 153 4.04 4.98 -9.95
CA PHE A 153 4.54 5.74 -11.09
C PHE A 153 4.91 4.83 -12.28
N GLY A 154 4.43 5.17 -13.48
CA GLY A 154 4.66 4.40 -14.70
C GLY A 154 3.73 3.20 -14.91
N ALA A 155 2.85 2.88 -13.95
CA ALA A 155 1.87 1.81 -14.10
C ALA A 155 0.67 2.19 -15.01
N SER A 156 0.37 3.49 -15.15
CA SER A 156 -0.71 4.02 -15.98
C SER A 156 -0.57 3.67 -17.48
N ARG A 157 0.67 3.54 -17.98
CA ARG A 157 0.97 3.12 -19.37
C ARG A 157 0.58 1.67 -19.70
N ARG A 158 0.31 0.83 -18.70
CA ARG A 158 -0.05 -0.59 -18.85
C ARG A 158 -1.43 -0.93 -18.26
N ARG A 159 -2.30 0.07 -18.10
CA ARG A 159 -3.66 -0.06 -17.54
C ARG A 159 -4.57 -1.02 -18.34
N SER A 160 -4.25 -1.27 -19.61
CA SER A 160 -5.16 -1.96 -20.54
C SER A 160 -5.14 -3.50 -20.51
N VAL A 161 -4.25 -4.16 -19.75
CA VAL A 161 -4.06 -5.63 -19.86
C VAL A 161 -4.16 -6.39 -18.53
N LYS A 162 -4.17 -5.71 -17.36
CA LYS A 162 -4.07 -6.44 -16.07
C LYS A 162 -4.66 -5.66 -14.87
N GLY A 163 -5.96 -5.38 -14.89
CA GLY A 163 -6.66 -4.64 -13.81
C GLY A 163 -6.68 -5.32 -12.43
N ARG A 164 -6.17 -6.55 -12.30
CA ARG A 164 -6.24 -7.32 -11.05
C ARG A 164 -4.96 -7.34 -10.21
N ASN A 165 -3.80 -7.03 -10.78
CA ASN A 165 -2.52 -7.24 -10.08
C ASN A 165 -2.06 -6.00 -9.31
N LEU A 166 -1.45 -6.23 -8.14
CA LEU A 166 -0.71 -5.21 -7.40
C LEU A 166 0.56 -4.77 -8.16
N GLY A 167 1.05 -3.58 -7.86
CA GLY A 167 2.39 -3.12 -8.25
C GLY A 167 3.48 -3.83 -7.46
N SER A 168 4.72 -3.80 -7.93
CA SER A 168 5.84 -4.51 -7.28
C SER A 168 6.10 -4.04 -5.85
N VAL A 169 6.01 -2.74 -5.58
CA VAL A 169 6.23 -2.18 -4.24
C VAL A 169 5.08 -2.55 -3.30
N SER A 170 3.83 -2.37 -3.73
CA SER A 170 2.66 -2.70 -2.91
C SER A 170 2.55 -4.20 -2.63
N ASP A 171 2.79 -5.04 -3.63
CA ASP A 171 2.86 -6.50 -3.47
C ASP A 171 3.94 -6.92 -2.46
N TYR A 172 5.13 -6.33 -2.57
CA TYR A 172 6.20 -6.62 -1.61
C TYR A 172 5.83 -6.20 -0.19
N CYS A 173 5.31 -4.98 0.01
CA CYS A 173 4.94 -4.49 1.33
C CYS A 173 3.85 -5.33 1.98
N VAL A 174 2.83 -5.77 1.23
CA VAL A 174 1.78 -6.68 1.76
C VAL A 174 2.38 -7.97 2.32
N ASN A 175 3.44 -8.49 1.69
CA ASN A 175 4.07 -9.75 2.11
C ASN A 175 5.16 -9.57 3.19
N HIS A 176 5.76 -8.40 3.33
CA HIS A 176 6.99 -8.21 4.12
C HIS A 176 6.92 -7.11 5.19
N CYS A 177 5.91 -6.23 5.17
CA CYS A 177 5.79 -5.21 6.22
C CYS A 177 5.48 -5.85 7.58
N VAL A 178 6.14 -5.35 8.63
CA VAL A 178 5.94 -5.78 10.01
C VAL A 178 4.59 -5.35 10.61
N CYS A 179 3.83 -4.50 9.90
CA CYS A 179 2.55 -3.97 10.34
C CYS A 179 1.48 -4.11 9.24
N PRO A 180 0.18 -3.97 9.58
CA PRO A 180 -0.90 -4.00 8.60
C PRO A 180 -0.68 -3.04 7.42
N VAL A 181 -0.92 -3.53 6.21
CA VAL A 181 -0.85 -2.75 4.96
C VAL A 181 -2.25 -2.58 4.38
N VAL A 182 -2.64 -1.33 4.14
CA VAL A 182 -3.89 -0.94 3.48
C VAL A 182 -3.57 -0.52 2.05
N VAL A 183 -4.05 -1.30 1.09
CA VAL A 183 -3.85 -1.03 -0.32
C VAL A 183 -5.07 -0.33 -0.91
N VAL A 184 -4.89 0.91 -1.33
CA VAL A 184 -5.93 1.74 -1.93
C VAL A 184 -5.94 1.55 -3.45
N ARG A 185 -7.10 1.14 -3.98
CA ARG A 185 -7.32 1.04 -5.42
C ARG A 185 -7.65 2.41 -5.99
N PHE A 186 -6.93 2.81 -7.02
CA PHE A 186 -7.27 4.01 -7.78
C PHE A 186 -8.43 3.66 -8.72
N PRO A 187 -9.51 4.46 -8.77
CA PRO A 187 -10.65 4.17 -9.64
C PRO A 187 -10.21 4.17 -11.11
N ASP A 188 -10.64 3.16 -11.87
CA ASP A 188 -10.46 3.13 -13.33
C ASP A 188 -11.63 3.87 -13.99
N ASP A 189 -11.38 4.66 -15.05
CA ASP A 189 -12.40 5.39 -15.82
C ASP A 189 -13.48 4.49 -16.48
N LYS A 190 -13.40 3.17 -16.29
CA LYS A 190 -14.34 2.17 -16.82
C LYS A 190 -15.37 1.69 -15.79
N ASP A 191 -15.17 1.96 -14.50
CA ASP A 191 -16.10 1.60 -13.45
C ASP A 191 -16.95 2.84 -13.10
N GLY A 192 -17.86 3.19 -14.03
CA GLY A 192 -18.96 4.09 -13.73
C GLY A 192 -19.82 3.51 -12.61
N GLU A 193 -20.21 4.36 -11.66
CA GLU A 193 -21.16 4.07 -10.57
C GLU A 193 -20.68 3.11 -9.46
N THR A 194 -19.61 3.45 -8.75
CA THR A 194 -19.61 3.36 -7.27
C THR A 194 -18.58 4.32 -6.67
N ALA A 195 -18.72 5.61 -7.00
CA ALA A 195 -18.03 6.66 -6.27
C ALA A 195 -18.63 6.75 -4.86
N VAL A 196 -17.93 6.18 -3.87
CA VAL A 196 -18.12 6.54 -2.47
C VAL A 196 -17.69 8.00 -2.32
N GLY A 197 -18.65 8.88 -2.02
CA GLY A 197 -18.39 10.27 -1.63
C GLY A 197 -18.90 11.34 -2.60
N SER A 198 -20.20 11.44 -2.77
CA SER A 198 -20.86 12.70 -3.15
C SER A 198 -21.95 13.01 -2.11
N PRO A 199 -22.15 14.28 -1.72
CA PRO A 199 -23.01 14.63 -0.60
C PRO A 199 -24.47 14.24 -0.88
N LEU A 200 -25.12 13.69 0.16
CA LEU A 200 -26.51 13.23 0.18
C LEU A 200 -27.44 14.09 -0.68
N ARG A 201 -28.04 13.48 -1.71
CA ARG A 201 -29.39 13.83 -2.14
C ARG A 201 -30.32 12.75 -1.61
N VAL A 202 -31.06 13.09 -0.57
CA VAL A 202 -32.17 12.26 -0.07
C VAL A 202 -33.21 12.16 -1.18
N ASN A 203 -33.46 10.94 -1.66
CA ASN A 203 -34.75 10.57 -2.22
C ASN A 203 -34.93 9.04 -2.18
N GLY A 204 -35.96 8.62 -1.42
CA GLY A 204 -36.87 7.52 -1.72
C GLY A 204 -36.33 6.12 -2.00
N GLY A 205 -36.28 5.31 -0.92
CA GLY A 205 -36.57 3.87 -0.82
C GLY A 205 -36.42 2.93 -2.03
N SER A 206 -35.52 1.96 -1.89
CA SER A 206 -35.84 0.53 -2.04
C SER A 206 -34.68 -0.35 -1.55
N ASP A 207 -35.07 -1.41 -0.85
CA ASP A 207 -34.41 -2.60 -0.31
C ASP A 207 -32.94 -2.91 -0.69
N ARG A 208 -32.12 -3.23 0.32
CA ARG A 208 -30.71 -3.62 0.19
C ARG A 208 -30.61 -5.16 0.10
N GLY A 209 -30.52 -5.70 -1.10
CA GLY A 209 -30.07 -7.07 -1.34
C GLY A 209 -28.57 -7.12 -1.64
N LEU A 210 -27.79 -7.82 -0.83
CA LEU A 210 -26.40 -8.15 -1.14
C LEU A 210 -26.38 -9.26 -2.21
N CYS A 211 -25.72 -9.03 -3.34
CA CYS A 211 -25.49 -10.09 -4.33
C CYS A 211 -24.43 -11.07 -3.80
N PRO A 212 -24.71 -12.39 -3.78
CA PRO A 212 -23.70 -13.38 -3.42
C PRO A 212 -22.67 -13.52 -4.54
N VAL A 213 -21.43 -13.81 -4.14
CA VAL A 213 -20.29 -14.13 -5.02
C VAL A 213 -20.60 -15.45 -5.75
N PRO A 214 -20.40 -15.55 -7.08
CA PRO A 214 -20.51 -16.83 -7.78
C PRO A 214 -19.43 -17.79 -7.29
N GLU A 215 -19.83 -18.95 -6.78
CA GLU A 215 -18.93 -20.05 -6.46
C GLU A 215 -18.55 -20.75 -7.77
N GLU A 216 -17.28 -20.68 -8.19
CA GLU A 216 -16.74 -21.51 -9.26
C GLU A 216 -16.44 -22.90 -8.67
N GLU A 217 -17.13 -23.94 -9.15
CA GLU A 217 -16.89 -25.33 -8.76
C GLU A 217 -15.49 -25.78 -9.22
N PRO A 218 -14.67 -26.40 -8.35
CA PRO A 218 -13.41 -27.00 -8.78
C PRO A 218 -13.68 -28.29 -9.57
N GLU A 219 -13.44 -28.25 -10.88
CA GLU A 219 -13.35 -29.44 -11.73
C GLU A 219 -12.19 -30.35 -11.27
N PHE A 220 -12.53 -31.48 -10.65
CA PHE A 220 -11.58 -32.56 -10.38
C PHE A 220 -11.39 -33.41 -11.64
N HIS A 221 -10.19 -33.35 -12.21
CA HIS A 221 -9.77 -34.32 -13.23
C HIS A 221 -9.28 -35.59 -12.52
N ASP A 222 -10.11 -36.63 -12.54
CA ASP A 222 -9.77 -37.91 -11.96
C ASP A 222 -9.24 -38.91 -13.01
N ALA A 223 -8.32 -39.74 -12.53
CA ALA A 223 -7.82 -41.00 -13.07
C ALA A 223 -6.91 -41.01 -14.33
N SER A 224 -5.73 -41.61 -14.19
CA SER A 224 -5.60 -43.08 -14.40
C SER A 224 -4.18 -43.59 -14.15
N ASP A 225 -4.03 -44.41 -13.12
CA ASP A 225 -2.86 -45.28 -12.92
C ASP A 225 -2.79 -46.32 -14.05
N LYS A 226 -1.67 -46.35 -14.78
CA LYS A 226 -1.31 -47.46 -15.68
C LYS A 226 -0.38 -48.42 -14.95
N HIS A 227 -0.96 -49.54 -14.49
CA HIS A 227 -0.24 -50.74 -14.12
C HIS A 227 0.38 -51.36 -15.38
N THR A 228 1.71 -51.47 -15.45
CA THR A 228 2.39 -52.25 -16.48
C THR A 228 2.86 -53.56 -15.86
N ASP A 229 2.08 -54.62 -16.07
CA ASP A 229 2.52 -55.99 -15.85
C ASP A 229 3.32 -56.47 -17.06
N LEU A 230 4.59 -56.80 -16.81
CA LEU A 230 5.47 -57.49 -17.75
C LEU A 230 5.23 -59.00 -17.61
N GLU A 231 4.63 -59.61 -18.63
CA GLU A 231 4.77 -61.05 -18.89
C GLU A 231 5.59 -61.26 -20.19
N LYS A 232 6.70 -61.99 -20.07
CA LYS A 232 7.37 -62.72 -21.15
C LYS A 232 6.81 -64.15 -21.13
N PRO A 233 6.54 -64.78 -22.28
CA PRO A 233 7.55 -65.72 -22.80
C PRO A 233 7.60 -65.87 -24.33
N SER A 234 8.82 -66.02 -24.86
CA SER A 234 9.27 -67.01 -25.87
C SER A 234 10.76 -66.81 -26.10
#